data_AF-A0A5V5FLB6-F1
#
_entry.id   AF-A0A5V5FLB6-F1
#
_cell.length_a   1.000
_cell.length_b   1.000
_cell.length_c   1.000
_cell.angle_alpha   90.00
_cell.angle_beta   90.00
_cell.angle_gamma   90.00
#
_symmetry.space_group_name_H-M   'P 1'
#
loop_
_entity.id
_entity.type
_entity.pdbx_description
1 polymer ?
#
loop_
_entity_poly.entity_id
_entity_poly.type
_entity_poly.pdbx_seq_one_letter_code
_entity_poly.pdbx_strand_id
1 'polypeptide(L)'
;MDTKKIFKHIPWVILGIIGAFCLSVVALRRGEHVSALWIVVASVSVYLVAYRYYSLYIAQKVMKLDPTRATPAVINNDGLNYVPTNRYVLFGHHFAAIAGAGPLVGPVLAA
;
A
#
# COMPACT_ATOMS: atom_id res chain seq x y z
N MET A 1 -4.34 -30.44 2.94
CA MET A 1 -4.03 -29.00 3.03
C MET A 1 -2.53 -28.86 2.95
N ASP A 2 -1.98 -28.23 1.89
CA ASP A 2 -0.53 -28.19 1.68
C ASP A 2 0.16 -27.38 2.78
N THR A 3 0.81 -28.05 3.73
CA THR A 3 1.46 -27.40 4.87
C THR A 3 2.48 -26.34 4.42
N LYS A 4 3.18 -26.58 3.30
CA LYS A 4 4.11 -25.63 2.66
C LYS A 4 3.49 -24.29 2.27
N LYS A 5 2.18 -24.24 1.94
CA LYS A 5 1.50 -22.97 1.61
C LYS A 5 1.25 -22.14 2.87
N ILE A 6 0.88 -22.79 3.97
CA ILE A 6 0.64 -22.13 5.26
C ILE A 6 1.92 -21.49 5.81
N PHE A 7 3.06 -22.20 5.71
CA PHE A 7 4.36 -21.67 6.15
C PHE A 7 4.75 -20.35 5.46
N LYS A 8 4.30 -20.09 4.23
CA LYS A 8 4.57 -18.83 3.51
C LYS A 8 3.84 -17.62 4.10
N HIS A 9 2.79 -17.85 4.89
CA HIS A 9 2.00 -16.79 5.52
C HIS A 9 2.50 -16.41 6.92
N ILE A 10 3.29 -17.28 7.57
CA ILE A 10 3.80 -17.06 8.93
C ILE A 10 4.53 -15.72 9.08
N PRO A 11 5.43 -15.29 8.17
CA PRO A 11 6.10 -14.00 8.32
C PRO A 11 5.14 -12.81 8.34
N TRP A 12 4.05 -12.89 7.56
CA TRP A 12 3.05 -11.83 7.48
C TRP A 12 2.16 -11.77 8.72
N VAL A 13 1.87 -12.93 9.33
CA VAL A 13 1.16 -13.02 10.60
C VAL A 13 2.01 -12.41 11.71
N ILE A 14 3.31 -12.75 11.77
CA ILE A 14 4.26 -12.15 12.71
C ILE A 14 4.31 -10.64 12.55
N LEU A 15 4.42 -10.15 11.30
CA LEU A 15 4.43 -8.71 11.01
C LEU A 15 3.13 -8.02 11.44
N GLY A 16 1.98 -8.67 11.23
CA GLY A 16 0.69 -8.18 11.71
C GLY A 16 0.62 -8.10 13.24
N ILE A 17 1.14 -9.10 13.94
CA ILE A 17 1.21 -9.10 15.41
C ILE A 17 2.12 -7.98 15.93
N ILE A 18 3.28 -7.76 15.30
CA ILE A 18 4.17 -6.65 15.64
C ILE A 18 3.44 -5.31 15.48
N GLY A 19 2.77 -5.09 14.34
CA GLY A 19 1.99 -3.87 14.12
C GLY A 19 0.89 -3.67 15.15
N ALA A 20 0.12 -4.73 15.45
CA ALA A 20 -0.94 -4.69 16.46
C ALA A 20 -0.40 -4.39 17.87
N PHE A 21 0.75 -4.97 18.23
CA PHE A 21 1.41 -4.69 19.49
C PHE A 21 1.86 -3.23 19.59
N CYS A 22 2.52 -2.71 18.54
CA CYS A 22 2.94 -1.30 18.49
C CYS A 22 1.75 -0.33 18.61
N LEU A 23 0.64 -0.60 17.92
CA LEU A 23 -0.59 0.18 18.04
C LEU A 23 -1.18 0.09 19.45
N SER A 24 -1.15 -1.10 20.07
CA SER A 24 -1.64 -1.30 21.44
C SER A 24 -0.84 -0.48 22.45
N VAL A 25 0.50 -0.42 22.30
CA VAL A 25 1.36 0.42 23.14
C VAL A 25 0.98 1.89 23.01
N VAL A 26 0.79 2.38 21.78
CA VAL A 26 0.38 3.77 21.53
C VAL A 26 -0.99 4.08 22.13
N ALA A 27 -1.94 3.14 22.04
CA ALA A 27 -3.31 3.35 22.51
C ALA A 27 -3.44 3.33 24.05
N LEU A 28 -2.63 2.51 24.73
CA LEU A 28 -2.74 2.28 26.18
C LEU A 28 -1.86 3.21 27.01
N ARG A 29 -0.74 3.70 26.46
CA ARG A 29 0.18 4.60 27.18
C ARG A 29 -0.36 6.03 27.17
N ARG A 30 -1.14 6.40 28.20
CA ARG A 30 -1.63 7.77 28.42
C ARG A 30 -0.79 8.48 29.49
N GLY A 31 -0.31 9.69 29.20
CA GLY A 31 0.44 10.54 30.14
C GLY A 31 1.96 10.42 30.06
N GLU A 32 2.50 9.50 29.25
CA GLU A 32 3.94 9.41 28.94
C GLU A 32 4.20 9.88 27.50
N HIS A 33 5.42 10.38 27.24
CA HIS A 33 5.85 10.69 25.88
C HIS A 33 5.96 9.40 25.05
N VAL A 34 5.04 9.20 24.09
CA VAL A 34 5.10 8.07 23.17
C VAL A 34 6.15 8.36 22.08
N SER A 35 7.15 7.49 21.97
CA SER A 35 8.14 7.59 20.89
C SER A 35 7.49 7.41 19.52
N ALA A 36 7.82 8.28 18.57
CA ALA A 36 7.36 8.21 17.18
C ALA A 36 7.68 6.86 16.51
N LEU A 37 8.71 6.16 17.00
CA LEU A 37 9.09 4.84 16.53
C LEU A 37 7.92 3.84 16.56
N TRP A 38 7.08 3.89 17.60
CA TRP A 38 5.92 3.00 17.72
C TRP A 38 4.92 3.19 16.59
N ILE A 39 4.66 4.45 16.21
CA ILE A 39 3.74 4.80 15.14
C ILE A 39 4.33 4.41 13.78
N VAL A 40 5.63 4.64 13.57
CA VAL A 40 6.31 4.30 12.32
C VAL A 40 6.30 2.78 12.10
N VAL A 41 6.68 1.99 13.13
CA VAL A 41 6.71 0.53 13.03
C VAL A 41 5.31 -0.03 12.81
N ALA A 42 4.30 0.49 13.52
CA ALA A 42 2.90 0.14 13.28
C ALA A 42 2.48 0.41 11.83
N SER A 43 2.75 1.61 11.32
CA SER A 43 2.36 2.04 9.98
C SER A 43 3.02 1.19 8.89
N VAL A 44 4.33 0.95 9.00
CA VAL A 44 5.07 0.10 8.05
C VAL A 44 4.54 -1.33 8.06
N SER A 45 4.27 -1.88 9.25
CA SER A 45 3.72 -3.24 9.38
C SER A 45 2.37 -3.37 8.69
N VAL A 46 1.46 -2.41 8.92
CA VAL A 46 0.14 -2.37 8.27
C VAL A 46 0.27 -2.22 6.77
N TYR A 47 1.12 -1.30 6.28
CA TYR A 47 1.31 -1.09 4.85
C TYR A 47 1.89 -2.31 4.14
N LEU A 48 2.83 -3.03 4.76
CA LEU A 48 3.40 -4.23 4.16
C LEU A 48 2.38 -5.37 4.06
N VAL A 49 1.57 -5.57 5.10
CA VAL A 49 0.49 -6.58 5.09
C VAL A 49 -0.57 -6.21 4.04
N ALA A 50 -1.01 -4.95 4.01
CA ALA A 50 -1.97 -4.45 3.02
C ALA A 50 -1.41 -4.56 1.59
N TYR A 51 -0.15 -4.17 1.39
CA TYR A 51 0.53 -4.33 0.10
C TYR A 51 0.56 -5.79 -0.32
N ARG A 52 0.84 -6.73 0.58
CA ARG A 52 0.88 -8.15 0.21
C ARG A 52 -0.49 -8.69 -0.18
N TYR A 53 -1.52 -8.50 0.63
CA TYR A 53 -2.80 -9.18 0.43
C TYR A 53 -3.80 -8.37 -0.38
N TYR A 54 -3.97 -7.09 -0.03
CA TYR A 54 -4.96 -6.23 -0.66
C TYR A 54 -4.53 -5.81 -2.07
N SER A 55 -3.26 -5.47 -2.28
CA SER A 55 -2.80 -5.12 -3.64
C SER A 55 -2.89 -6.30 -4.60
N LEU A 56 -2.60 -7.52 -4.14
CA LEU A 56 -2.75 -8.73 -4.95
C LEU A 56 -4.22 -9.03 -5.26
N TYR A 57 -5.11 -8.84 -4.30
CA TYR A 57 -6.55 -8.97 -4.54
C TYR A 57 -7.01 -7.98 -5.62
N ILE A 58 -6.63 -6.71 -5.51
CA ILE A 58 -6.94 -5.70 -6.53
C ILE A 58 -6.36 -6.11 -7.88
N ALA A 59 -5.07 -6.47 -7.93
CA ALA A 59 -4.38 -6.83 -9.16
C ALA A 59 -5.01 -8.03 -9.86
N GLN A 60 -5.38 -9.08 -9.12
CA GLN A 60 -5.80 -10.35 -9.69
C GLN A 60 -7.31 -10.47 -9.87
N LYS A 61 -8.11 -9.93 -8.94
CA LYS A 61 -9.57 -10.11 -8.92
C LYS A 61 -10.32 -8.92 -9.49
N VAL A 62 -9.89 -7.71 -9.14
CA VAL A 62 -10.57 -6.47 -9.56
C VAL A 62 -10.07 -6.04 -10.95
N MET A 63 -8.79 -5.73 -11.05
CA MET A 63 -8.17 -5.19 -12.27
C MET A 63 -7.80 -6.26 -13.29
N LYS A 64 -7.61 -7.51 -12.84
CA LYS A 64 -7.20 -8.66 -13.67
C LYS A 64 -6.02 -8.30 -14.58
N LEU A 65 -4.96 -7.77 -13.96
CA LEU A 65 -3.76 -7.29 -14.64
C LEU A 65 -3.12 -8.40 -15.45
N ASP A 66 -2.79 -8.06 -16.70
CA ASP A 66 -2.26 -9.00 -17.68
C ASP A 66 -1.12 -8.32 -18.44
N PRO A 67 0.12 -8.77 -18.26
CA PRO A 67 1.28 -8.14 -18.89
C PRO A 67 1.32 -8.37 -20.41
N THR A 68 0.52 -9.29 -20.95
CA THR A 68 0.46 -9.57 -22.39
C THR A 68 -0.55 -8.69 -23.13
N ARG A 69 -1.39 -7.97 -22.38
CA ARG A 69 -2.45 -7.13 -22.93
C ARG A 69 -1.94 -5.71 -23.18
N ALA A 70 -2.05 -5.25 -24.42
CA ALA A 70 -1.77 -3.86 -24.75
C ALA A 70 -2.72 -2.93 -23.97
N THR A 71 -2.19 -1.83 -23.42
CA THR A 71 -3.00 -0.84 -22.73
C THR A 71 -3.81 0.00 -23.73
N PRO A 72 -4.93 0.62 -23.32
CA PRO A 72 -5.69 1.51 -24.19
C PRO A 72 -4.86 2.63 -24.81
N ALA A 73 -3.83 3.11 -24.10
CA ALA A 73 -2.89 4.10 -24.61
C ALA A 73 -2.18 3.65 -25.91
N VAL A 74 -1.93 2.35 -26.06
CA VAL A 74 -1.27 1.78 -27.24
C VAL A 74 -2.29 1.45 -28.34
N ILE A 75 -3.45 0.90 -27.98
CA ILE A 75 -4.47 0.46 -28.94
C ILE A 75 -5.19 1.65 -29.59
N ASN A 76 -5.53 2.67 -28.81
CA ASN A 76 -6.36 3.80 -29.22
C ASN A 76 -5.56 5.10 -29.34
N ASN A 77 -4.25 5.02 -29.65
CA ASN A 77 -3.28 6.13 -29.65
C ASN A 77 -3.73 7.35 -30.48
N ASP A 78 -4.53 8.22 -29.88
CA ASP A 78 -5.25 9.33 -30.52
C ASP A 78 -4.50 10.67 -30.39
N GLY A 79 -3.39 10.70 -29.64
CA GLY A 79 -2.62 11.92 -29.39
C GLY A 79 -3.27 12.90 -28.40
N LEU A 80 -4.43 12.58 -27.84
CA LEU A 80 -5.21 13.44 -26.95
C LEU A 80 -5.53 12.75 -25.61
N ASN A 81 -6.36 11.70 -25.63
CA ASN A 81 -6.78 10.95 -24.45
C ASN A 81 -5.91 9.71 -24.20
N TYR A 82 -5.33 9.16 -25.26
CA TYR A 82 -4.55 7.94 -25.27
C TYR A 82 -3.20 8.24 -25.91
N VAL A 83 -2.17 8.37 -25.07
CA VAL A 83 -0.79 8.60 -25.50
C VAL A 83 0.14 7.63 -24.78
N PRO A 84 0.85 6.73 -25.51
CA PRO A 84 1.86 5.87 -24.90
C PRO A 84 2.91 6.70 -24.17
N THR A 85 3.01 6.51 -22.87
CA THR A 85 3.95 7.24 -22.01
C THR A 85 4.94 6.27 -21.37
N ASN A 86 6.16 6.73 -21.14
CA ASN A 86 7.16 5.94 -20.41
C ASN A 86 6.64 5.55 -19.01
N ARG A 87 6.69 4.25 -18.70
CA ARG A 87 6.20 3.68 -17.43
C ARG A 87 6.81 4.32 -16.17
N TYR A 88 8.06 4.78 -16.23
CA TYR A 88 8.74 5.39 -15.08
C TYR A 88 8.18 6.79 -14.80
N VAL A 89 7.85 7.54 -15.84
CA VAL A 89 7.22 8.87 -15.73
C VAL A 89 5.79 8.74 -15.19
N LEU A 90 5.03 7.77 -15.71
CA LEU A 90 3.67 7.48 -15.25
C LEU A 90 3.66 7.06 -13.77
N PHE A 91 4.56 6.16 -13.37
CA PHE A 91 4.72 5.77 -11.97
C PHE A 91 5.05 6.97 -11.08
N GLY A 92 6.00 7.83 -11.50
CA GLY A 92 6.37 9.03 -10.76
C GLY A 92 5.18 9.97 -10.52
N HIS A 93 4.37 10.22 -11.54
CA HIS A 93 3.16 11.07 -11.40
C HIS A 93 2.14 10.45 -10.45
N HIS A 94 1.85 9.15 -10.57
CA HIS A 94 0.93 8.47 -9.65
C HIS A 94 1.45 8.47 -8.22
N PHE A 95 2.74 8.19 -8.03
CA PHE A 95 3.37 8.20 -6.71
C PHE A 95 3.29 9.59 -6.08
N ALA A 96 3.66 10.64 -6.83
CA ALA A 96 3.61 12.01 -6.35
C ALA A 96 2.19 12.44 -5.97
N ALA A 97 1.18 12.08 -6.77
CA ALA A 97 -0.22 12.39 -6.47
C ALA A 97 -0.71 11.73 -5.16
N ILE A 98 -0.35 10.46 -4.92
CA ILE A 98 -0.72 9.74 -3.69
C ILE A 98 0.07 10.26 -2.49
N ALA A 99 1.39 10.42 -2.63
CA ALA A 99 2.27 10.87 -1.54
C ALA A 99 1.95 12.31 -1.12
N GLY A 100 1.64 13.18 -2.09
CA GLY A 100 1.27 14.57 -1.83
C GLY A 100 -0.05 14.73 -1.08
N ALA A 101 -1.00 13.80 -1.25
CA ALA A 101 -2.27 13.84 -0.54
C ALA A 101 -2.13 13.63 0.98
N GLY A 102 -1.17 12.82 1.44
CA GLY A 102 -0.98 12.50 2.86
C GLY A 102 -0.80 13.72 3.76
N PRO A 103 0.19 14.60 3.50
CA PRO A 103 0.41 15.83 4.26
C PRO A 103 -0.75 16.83 4.20
N LEU A 104 -1.56 16.79 3.14
CA LEU A 104 -2.71 17.68 2.95
C LEU A 104 -3.95 17.18 3.72
N VAL A 105 -4.23 15.87 3.70
CA VAL A 105 -5.40 15.28 4.36
C VAL A 105 -5.22 15.17 5.88
N GLY A 106 -3.98 14.97 6.36
CA GLY A 106 -3.69 14.83 7.79
C GLY A 106 -4.20 15.98 8.66
N PRO A 107 -3.84 17.25 8.38
CA PRO A 107 -4.34 18.41 9.14
C PRO A 107 -5.86 18.58 9.08
N VAL A 108 -6.49 18.22 7.96
CA VAL A 108 -7.94 18.37 7.75
C VAL A 108 -8.75 17.34 8.54
N LEU A 109 -8.23 16.11 8.71
CA LEU A 109 -8.89 15.10 9.55
C LEU A 109 -8.63 15.29 11.06
N ALA A 110 -7.60 16.07 11.40
CA ALA A 110 -7.21 16.33 12.79
C ALA A 110 -7.88 17.58 13.40
N ALA A 111 -8.39 18.48 12.55
CA ALA A 111 -9.18 19.66 12.93
C ALA A 111 -10.66 19.31 13.09
#